data_AF-A0A8H3DCS7-F1
#
_entry.id   AF-A0A8H3DCS7-F1
#
_cell.length_a   1.000
_cell.length_b   1.000
_cell.length_c   1.000
_cell.angle_alpha   90.00
_cell.angle_beta   90.00
_cell.angle_gamma   90.00
#
_symmetry.space_group_name_H-M   'P 1'
#
loop_
_entity.id
_entity.type
_entity.pdbx_description
1 polymer ?
#
loop_
_entity_poly.entity_id
_entity_poly.type
_entity_poly.pdbx_seq_one_letter_code
_entity_poly.pdbx_strand_id
1 'polypeptide(L)'
;MDTRQDTAMIVSGGGFGDIWKGQLYSGTKVAIKAWRASAIDGCSYKTIKHAARELYHWSGMDHPNIHQLMGIVLFKDEYLGMVSEWMDNGNLHEYLRKHPDADRYRLCIHIASGVAYMHSRSMVHGDIKAANVLVTSDGVARVSDFDLSIMSEVVNPAFSESSNPRAGTLRWTAPELLLGEVSKATAQSDVYALGMTMLEVLTGDVPYPELRQDFMVYKAVDSAVVDLLGQELKQPTISWTRA
;
A
#
# COMPACT_ATOMS: atom_id res chain seq x y z
N MET A 1 17.47 2.99 20.93
CA MET A 1 17.98 2.13 19.85
C MET A 1 19.40 2.57 19.59
N ASP A 2 20.36 1.65 19.49
CA ASP A 2 21.68 2.04 19.01
C ASP A 2 21.57 2.29 17.50
N THR A 3 21.61 3.56 17.10
CA THR A 3 21.42 3.98 15.69
C THR A 3 22.62 3.66 14.81
N ARG A 4 23.73 3.20 15.39
CA ARG A 4 24.94 2.77 14.70
C ARG A 4 24.97 1.28 14.36
N GLN A 5 23.99 0.49 14.82
CA GLN A 5 23.98 -0.99 14.79
C GLN A 5 24.64 -1.61 13.54
N ASP A 6 25.85 -2.14 13.72
CA ASP A 6 26.49 -3.13 12.81
C ASP A 6 25.70 -4.46 12.75
N THR A 7 24.69 -4.62 13.63
CA THR A 7 23.84 -5.81 13.73
C THR A 7 22.55 -5.72 12.92
N ALA A 8 22.24 -4.55 12.32
CA ALA A 8 21.06 -4.41 11.48
C ALA A 8 21.32 -5.06 10.12
N MET A 9 20.45 -5.99 9.72
CA MET A 9 20.59 -6.70 8.44
C MET A 9 19.59 -6.17 7.43
N ILE A 10 20.04 -5.97 6.19
CA ILE A 10 19.14 -5.68 5.06
C ILE A 10 18.29 -6.93 4.83
N VAL A 11 16.98 -6.77 4.81
CA VAL A 11 16.04 -7.87 4.49
C VAL A 11 15.44 -7.71 3.12
N SER A 12 15.19 -6.47 2.68
CA SER A 12 14.62 -6.18 1.37
C SER A 12 14.95 -4.76 0.93
N GLY A 13 14.97 -4.52 -0.38
CA GLY A 13 15.09 -3.20 -0.99
C GLY A 13 13.89 -2.96 -1.92
N GLY A 14 13.27 -1.78 -1.82
CA GLY A 14 12.16 -1.36 -2.69
C GLY A 14 12.39 0.04 -3.27
N GLY A 15 11.40 0.55 -4.03
CA GLY A 15 11.50 1.85 -4.71
C GLY A 15 11.74 3.04 -3.78
N PHE A 16 11.22 2.99 -2.54
CA PHE A 16 11.32 4.09 -1.57
C PHE A 16 12.49 3.96 -0.59
N GLY A 17 13.17 2.81 -0.54
CA GLY A 17 14.25 2.59 0.41
C GLY A 17 14.47 1.13 0.80
N ASP A 18 15.41 0.94 1.72
CA ASP A 18 15.82 -0.37 2.19
C ASP A 18 15.18 -0.67 3.55
N ILE A 19 14.71 -1.90 3.74
CA ILE A 19 14.14 -2.39 4.98
C ILE A 19 15.20 -3.17 5.75
N TRP A 20 15.52 -2.66 6.93
CA TRP A 20 16.46 -3.26 7.86
C TRP A 20 15.72 -3.92 9.02
N LYS A 21 16.20 -5.10 9.44
CA LYS A 21 15.77 -5.70 10.70
C LYS A 21 16.72 -5.30 11.81
N GLY A 22 16.17 -4.74 12.89
CA GLY A 22 16.92 -4.33 14.08
C GLY A 22 16.27 -4.82 15.36
N GLN A 23 16.85 -4.39 16.49
CA GLN A 23 16.35 -4.71 17.82
C GLN A 23 16.49 -3.51 18.76
N LEU A 24 15.43 -3.22 19.53
CA LEU A 24 15.47 -2.22 20.60
C LEU A 24 16.19 -2.75 21.84
N TYR A 25 16.62 -1.86 22.75
CA TYR A 25 17.24 -2.26 24.02
C TYR A 25 16.33 -3.14 24.89
N SER A 26 15.01 -3.05 24.70
CA SER A 26 14.02 -3.92 25.35
C SER A 26 14.04 -5.36 24.82
N GLY A 27 14.77 -5.64 23.73
CA GLY A 27 14.73 -6.92 23.03
C GLY A 27 13.66 -7.00 21.94
N THR A 28 12.79 -6.00 21.80
CA THR A 28 11.75 -5.95 20.76
C THR A 28 12.39 -5.88 19.36
N LYS A 29 12.03 -6.81 18.48
CA LYS A 29 12.45 -6.78 17.07
C LYS A 29 11.70 -5.67 16.33
N VAL A 30 12.40 -4.93 15.47
CA VAL A 30 11.84 -3.82 14.70
C VAL A 30 12.25 -3.88 13.24
N ALA A 31 11.39 -3.34 12.37
CA ALA A 31 11.72 -3.00 11.01
C ALA A 31 12.09 -1.51 10.94
N ILE A 32 13.17 -1.18 10.25
CA ILE A 32 13.58 0.19 9.94
C ILE A 32 13.51 0.36 8.44
N LYS A 33 12.58 1.17 7.96
CA LYS A 33 12.50 1.53 6.54
C LYS A 33 13.26 2.84 6.34
N ALA A 34 14.47 2.74 5.77
CA ALA A 34 15.36 3.88 5.58
C ALA A 34 15.13 4.48 4.19
N TRP A 35 14.63 5.72 4.13
CA TRP A 35 14.52 6.45 2.87
C TRP A 35 15.90 6.87 2.38
N ARG A 36 16.15 6.69 1.08
CA ARG A 36 17.41 7.14 0.47
C ARG A 36 17.48 8.67 0.49
N ALA A 37 18.66 9.23 0.76
CA ALA A 37 18.85 10.69 0.83
C ALA A 37 18.32 11.42 -0.42
N SER A 38 18.44 10.81 -1.61
CA SER A 38 17.90 11.33 -2.87
C SER A 38 16.38 11.47 -2.92
N ALA A 39 15.63 10.75 -2.07
CA ALA A 39 14.18 10.87 -1.98
C ALA A 39 13.72 12.10 -1.19
N ILE A 40 14.62 12.69 -0.39
CA ILE A 40 14.35 13.84 0.48
C ILE A 40 15.06 15.09 -0.05
N ASP A 41 16.22 14.92 -0.68
CA ASP A 41 16.99 16.01 -1.24
C ASP A 41 16.24 16.68 -2.41
N GLY A 42 16.18 18.01 -2.41
CA GLY A 42 15.39 18.79 -3.37
C GLY A 42 13.87 18.78 -3.18
N CYS A 43 13.33 18.14 -2.13
CA CYS A 43 11.89 18.19 -1.84
C CYS A 43 11.43 19.60 -1.46
N SER A 44 10.27 20.01 -1.99
CA SER A 44 9.66 21.29 -1.62
C SER A 44 9.25 21.31 -0.14
N TYR A 45 9.20 22.50 0.47
CA TYR A 45 8.66 22.68 1.83
C TYR A 45 7.24 22.09 1.97
N LYS A 46 6.42 22.20 0.90
CA LYS A 46 5.07 21.63 0.86
C LYS A 46 5.10 20.10 0.97
N THR A 47 6.02 19.45 0.26
CA THR A 47 6.23 18.00 0.29
C THR A 47 6.61 17.54 1.70
N ILE A 48 7.58 18.19 2.32
CA ILE A 48 8.05 17.84 3.68
C ILE A 48 6.92 18.04 4.69
N LYS A 49 6.17 19.15 4.59
CA LYS A 49 5.01 19.41 5.46
C LYS A 49 3.92 18.36 5.30
N HIS A 50 3.66 17.90 4.07
CA HIS A 50 2.72 16.83 3.79
C HIS A 50 3.18 15.51 4.44
N ALA A 51 4.41 15.09 4.16
CA ALA A 51 4.99 13.88 4.72
C ALA A 51 4.94 13.85 6.26
N ALA A 52 5.30 14.96 6.92
CA ALA A 52 5.23 15.09 8.37
C ALA A 52 3.79 14.96 8.91
N ARG A 53 2.79 15.50 8.19
CA ARG A 53 1.38 15.37 8.55
C ARG A 53 0.91 13.92 8.46
N GLU A 54 1.25 13.22 7.39
CA GLU A 54 0.83 11.82 7.21
C GLU A 54 1.53 10.90 8.22
N LEU A 55 2.82 11.13 8.51
CA LEU A 55 3.52 10.43 9.60
C LEU A 55 2.85 10.66 10.96
N TYR A 56 2.44 11.90 11.24
CA TYR A 56 1.71 12.22 12.47
C TYR A 56 0.37 11.46 12.53
N HIS A 57 -0.40 11.44 11.44
CA HIS A 57 -1.64 10.69 11.40
C HIS A 57 -1.42 9.18 11.57
N TRP A 58 -0.44 8.60 10.88
CA TRP A 58 -0.13 7.17 10.99
C TRP A 58 0.35 6.79 12.40
N SER A 59 1.25 7.57 13.00
CA SER A 59 1.71 7.32 14.38
C SER A 59 0.59 7.39 15.43
N GLY A 60 -0.48 8.14 15.15
CA GLY A 60 -1.67 8.21 15.99
C GLY A 60 -2.76 7.20 15.66
N MET A 61 -2.55 6.29 14.70
CA MET A 61 -3.46 5.18 14.46
C MET A 61 -3.28 4.12 15.53
N ASP A 62 -4.39 3.56 15.99
CA ASP A 62 -4.43 2.44 16.93
C ASP A 62 -5.61 1.54 16.53
N HIS A 63 -5.29 0.45 15.83
CA HIS A 63 -6.27 -0.51 15.32
C HIS A 63 -5.60 -1.86 15.09
N PRO A 64 -6.24 -3.00 15.45
CA PRO A 64 -5.63 -4.33 15.35
C PRO A 64 -5.18 -4.75 13.95
N ASN A 65 -5.76 -4.14 12.91
CA ASN A 65 -5.45 -4.38 11.49
C ASN A 65 -4.71 -3.24 10.79
N ILE A 66 -4.13 -2.30 11.55
CA ILE A 66 -3.16 -1.31 11.04
C ILE A 66 -1.79 -1.62 11.64
N HIS A 67 -0.75 -1.56 10.81
CA HIS A 67 0.62 -1.76 11.27
C HIS A 67 1.11 -0.51 11.99
N GLN A 68 1.60 -0.65 13.22
CA GLN A 68 1.94 0.49 14.06
C GLN A 68 3.28 1.12 13.68
N LEU A 69 3.29 2.43 13.44
CA LEU A 69 4.51 3.22 13.44
C LEU A 69 4.93 3.50 14.89
N MET A 70 6.12 3.04 15.28
CA MET A 70 6.67 3.28 16.61
C MET A 70 7.38 4.65 16.70
N GLY A 71 7.94 5.11 15.58
CA GLY A 71 8.58 6.42 15.51
C GLY A 71 9.44 6.59 14.28
N ILE A 72 10.21 7.68 14.28
CA ILE A 72 11.19 8.01 13.25
C ILE A 72 12.59 8.10 13.87
N VAL A 73 13.61 7.83 13.06
CA VAL A 73 15.01 7.84 13.49
C VAL A 73 15.91 8.41 12.38
N LEU A 74 17.02 9.04 12.76
CA LEU A 74 18.13 9.22 11.83
C LEU A 74 19.00 7.96 11.90
N PHE A 75 18.89 7.10 10.90
CA PHE A 75 19.57 5.82 10.82
C PHE A 75 20.93 5.97 10.15
N LYS A 76 21.99 5.41 10.78
CA LYS A 76 23.39 5.52 10.34
C LYS A 76 23.85 6.96 10.10
N ASP A 77 23.26 7.92 10.81
CA ASP A 77 23.54 9.35 10.68
C ASP A 77 23.30 9.93 9.26
N GLU A 78 22.66 9.17 8.37
CA GLU A 78 22.51 9.52 6.95
C GLU A 78 21.05 9.45 6.47
N TYR A 79 20.27 8.48 6.96
CA TYR A 79 18.96 8.16 6.39
C TYR A 79 17.83 8.46 7.37
N LEU A 80 16.77 9.13 6.92
CA LEU A 80 15.53 9.20 7.70
C LEU A 80 14.85 7.82 7.66
N GLY A 81 14.72 7.19 8.82
CA GLY A 81 14.16 5.86 8.99
C GLY A 81 12.82 5.89 9.70
N MET A 82 11.84 5.12 9.21
CA MET A 82 10.61 4.82 9.94
C MET A 82 10.78 3.51 10.70
N VAL A 83 10.49 3.52 12.00
CA VAL A 83 10.64 2.35 12.88
C VAL A 83 9.27 1.78 13.19
N SER A 84 9.06 0.50 12.91
CA SER A 84 7.82 -0.23 13.21
C SER A 84 8.10 -1.61 13.77
N GLU A 85 7.08 -2.27 14.31
CA GLU A 85 7.20 -3.63 14.82
C GLU A 85 7.65 -4.60 13.70
N TRP A 86 8.54 -5.54 14.01
CA TRP A 86 8.92 -6.57 13.05
C TRP A 86 7.85 -7.67 12.96
N MET A 87 7.36 -7.95 11.75
CA MET A 87 6.37 -9.00 11.50
C MET A 87 7.05 -10.30 11.04
N ASP A 88 7.14 -11.29 11.93
CA ASP A 88 7.89 -12.53 11.67
C ASP A 88 7.28 -13.37 10.52
N ASN A 89 5.97 -13.25 10.25
CA ASN A 89 5.30 -13.93 9.13
C ASN A 89 5.41 -13.16 7.79
N GLY A 90 6.02 -11.97 7.79
CA GLY A 90 6.25 -11.18 6.58
C GLY A 90 4.96 -10.63 5.96
N ASN A 91 4.99 -10.39 4.65
CA ASN A 91 3.83 -9.90 3.90
C ASN A 91 2.83 -11.03 3.59
N LEU A 92 1.58 -10.64 3.38
CA LEU A 92 0.46 -11.54 3.19
C LEU A 92 0.60 -12.40 1.93
N HIS A 93 1.16 -11.82 0.87
CA HIS A 93 1.39 -12.54 -0.38
C HIS A 93 2.34 -13.73 -0.17
N GLU A 94 3.47 -13.54 0.52
CA GLU A 94 4.38 -14.63 0.88
C GLU A 94 3.80 -15.57 1.94
N TYR A 95 3.06 -15.03 2.91
CA TYR A 95 2.42 -15.79 3.97
C TYR A 95 1.45 -16.84 3.41
N LEU A 96 0.60 -16.46 2.45
CA LEU A 96 -0.37 -17.35 1.82
C LEU A 96 0.28 -18.48 1.01
N ARG A 97 1.48 -18.25 0.45
CA ARG A 97 2.25 -19.33 -0.22
C ARG A 97 2.80 -20.35 0.77
N LYS A 98 3.15 -19.92 1.98
CA LYS A 98 3.64 -20.80 3.06
C LYS A 98 2.50 -21.47 3.83
N HIS A 99 1.31 -20.87 3.83
CA HIS A 99 0.14 -21.32 4.57
C HIS A 99 -1.07 -21.42 3.64
N PRO A 100 -1.12 -22.44 2.76
CA PRO A 100 -2.21 -22.59 1.79
C PRO A 100 -3.58 -22.75 2.46
N ASP A 101 -3.62 -23.30 3.67
CA ASP A 101 -4.83 -23.56 4.46
C ASP A 101 -5.27 -22.38 5.33
N ALA A 102 -4.60 -21.21 5.23
CA ALA A 102 -4.98 -20.04 6.00
C ALA A 102 -6.43 -19.59 5.67
N ASP A 103 -7.14 -19.08 6.68
CA ASP A 103 -8.49 -18.54 6.49
C ASP A 103 -8.45 -17.21 5.71
N ARG A 104 -8.50 -17.34 4.37
CA ARG A 104 -8.47 -16.21 3.43
C ARG A 104 -9.63 -15.24 3.63
N TYR A 105 -10.80 -15.72 4.03
CA TYR A 105 -11.95 -14.84 4.31
C TYR A 105 -11.70 -13.98 5.54
N ARG A 106 -11.15 -14.57 6.61
CA ARG A 106 -10.75 -13.82 7.81
C ARG A 106 -9.70 -12.76 7.49
N LEU A 107 -8.72 -13.10 6.65
CA LEU A 107 -7.68 -12.18 6.21
C LEU A 107 -8.28 -11.01 5.41
N CYS A 108 -9.23 -11.26 4.51
CA CYS A 108 -9.95 -10.18 3.81
C CYS A 108 -10.71 -9.26 4.77
N ILE A 109 -11.37 -9.82 5.80
CA ILE A 109 -12.07 -9.03 6.83
C ILE A 109 -11.09 -8.13 7.59
N HIS A 110 -9.93 -8.66 7.98
CA HIS A 110 -8.87 -7.90 8.64
C HIS A 110 -8.43 -6.69 7.79
N ILE A 111 -8.13 -6.91 6.51
CA ILE A 111 -7.70 -5.83 5.59
C ILE A 111 -8.80 -4.78 5.47
N ALA A 112 -10.04 -5.20 5.21
CA ALA A 112 -11.17 -4.29 5.08
C ALA A 112 -11.39 -3.45 6.36
N SER A 113 -11.27 -4.07 7.54
CA SER A 113 -11.38 -3.37 8.82
C SER A 113 -10.29 -2.31 8.99
N GLY A 114 -9.05 -2.63 8.62
CA GLY A 114 -7.93 -1.67 8.65
C GLY A 114 -8.18 -0.50 7.71
N VAL A 115 -8.54 -0.77 6.45
CA VAL A 115 -8.82 0.28 5.44
C VAL A 115 -9.97 1.18 5.89
N ALA A 116 -11.07 0.60 6.38
CA ALA A 116 -12.21 1.37 6.89
C ALA A 116 -11.82 2.28 8.06
N TYR A 117 -11.03 1.78 9.01
CA TYR A 117 -10.51 2.57 10.12
C TYR A 117 -9.65 3.74 9.62
N MET A 118 -8.69 3.46 8.73
CA MET A 118 -7.81 4.49 8.15
C MET A 118 -8.60 5.58 7.42
N HIS A 119 -9.60 5.21 6.62
CA HIS A 119 -10.49 6.15 5.93
C HIS A 119 -11.30 6.99 6.92
N SER A 120 -11.74 6.42 8.05
CA SER A 120 -12.42 7.18 9.12
C SER A 120 -11.53 8.25 9.78
N ARG A 121 -10.21 8.13 9.60
CA ARG A 121 -9.19 9.09 10.04
C ARG A 121 -8.73 10.02 8.90
N SER A 122 -9.48 10.06 7.80
CA SER A 122 -9.21 10.88 6.61
C SER A 122 -7.87 10.62 5.93
N MET A 123 -7.33 9.40 6.08
CA MET A 123 -6.11 8.98 5.39
C MET A 123 -6.46 8.09 4.20
N VAL A 124 -5.78 8.32 3.09
CA VAL A 124 -5.82 7.48 1.88
C VAL A 124 -4.46 6.80 1.75
N HIS A 125 -4.46 5.50 1.45
CA HIS A 125 -3.24 4.70 1.35
C HIS A 125 -2.58 4.79 -0.03
N GLY A 126 -3.38 4.60 -1.08
CA GLY A 126 -2.93 4.66 -2.48
C GLY A 126 -2.17 3.44 -2.99
N ASP A 127 -1.91 2.40 -2.18
CA ASP A 127 -1.15 1.21 -2.58
C ASP A 127 -1.61 -0.06 -1.85
N ILE A 128 -2.91 -0.30 -1.78
CA ILE A 128 -3.45 -1.48 -1.11
C ILE A 128 -3.24 -2.70 -2.00
N LYS A 129 -2.40 -3.63 -1.53
CA LYS A 129 -2.08 -4.94 -2.15
C LYS A 129 -1.57 -5.92 -1.10
N ALA A 130 -1.59 -7.23 -1.35
CA ALA A 130 -1.18 -8.21 -0.33
C ALA A 130 0.32 -8.09 0.04
N ALA A 131 1.16 -7.53 -0.84
CA ALA A 131 2.56 -7.24 -0.53
C ALA A 131 2.72 -6.13 0.55
N ASN A 132 1.73 -5.25 0.70
CA ASN A 132 1.71 -4.15 1.69
C ASN A 132 0.84 -4.49 2.92
N VAL A 133 0.40 -5.73 3.04
CA VAL A 133 -0.26 -6.23 4.25
C VAL A 133 0.71 -7.15 4.96
N LEU A 134 1.03 -6.88 6.21
CA LEU A 134 1.88 -7.74 7.02
C LEU A 134 1.03 -8.68 7.88
N VAL A 135 1.60 -9.82 8.26
CA VAL A 135 0.92 -10.81 9.10
C VAL A 135 1.66 -10.97 10.42
N THR A 136 0.94 -10.88 11.53
CA THR A 136 1.49 -11.13 12.87
C THR A 136 1.79 -12.62 13.08
N SER A 137 2.53 -12.98 14.14
CA SER A 137 2.76 -14.38 14.52
C SER A 137 1.46 -15.18 14.69
N ASP A 138 0.40 -14.50 15.16
CA ASP A 138 -0.90 -15.10 15.46
C ASP A 138 -1.85 -15.10 14.24
N GLY A 139 -1.35 -14.77 13.04
CA GLY A 139 -2.13 -14.81 11.81
C GLY A 139 -3.06 -13.60 11.59
N VAL A 140 -2.84 -12.49 12.31
CA VAL A 140 -3.61 -11.26 12.12
C VAL A 140 -2.99 -10.43 11.00
N ALA A 141 -3.80 -10.04 10.01
CA ALA A 141 -3.35 -9.17 8.92
C ALA A 141 -3.43 -7.69 9.33
N ARG A 142 -2.38 -6.94 9.01
CA ARG A 142 -2.22 -5.51 9.29
C ARG A 142 -1.80 -4.76 8.04
N VAL A 143 -2.57 -3.75 7.66
CA VAL A 143 -2.23 -2.85 6.54
C VAL A 143 -0.99 -2.04 6.89
N SER A 144 -0.02 -1.98 5.99
CA SER A 144 1.30 -1.37 6.19
C SER A 144 1.75 -0.61 4.94
N ASP A 145 2.91 0.04 5.01
CA ASP A 145 3.53 0.74 3.87
C ASP A 145 2.72 1.95 3.36
N PHE A 146 2.68 2.99 4.20
CA PHE A 146 1.98 4.25 3.92
C PHE A 146 2.81 5.22 3.06
N ASP A 147 3.84 4.75 2.36
CA ASP A 147 4.77 5.61 1.63
C ASP A 147 4.08 6.47 0.57
N LEU A 148 3.13 5.90 -0.18
CA LEU A 148 2.36 6.68 -1.17
C LEU A 148 1.40 7.67 -0.53
N SER A 149 0.93 7.41 0.69
CA SER A 149 0.20 8.41 1.48
C SER A 149 1.13 9.58 1.81
N ILE A 150 2.31 9.26 2.36
CA ILE A 150 3.31 10.22 2.81
C ILE A 150 3.87 11.07 1.65
N MET A 151 4.18 10.44 0.52
CA MET A 151 4.84 11.04 -0.64
C MET A 151 3.89 11.32 -1.81
N SER A 152 2.58 11.45 -1.56
CA SER A 152 1.55 11.64 -2.60
C SER A 152 1.72 12.88 -3.49
N GLU A 153 2.53 13.86 -3.07
CA GLU A 153 2.85 15.05 -3.87
C GLU A 153 4.00 14.81 -4.88
N VAL A 154 4.75 13.72 -4.74
CA VAL A 154 5.96 13.42 -5.53
C VAL A 154 5.78 12.15 -6.37
N VAL A 155 4.93 11.23 -5.92
CA VAL A 155 4.79 9.90 -6.51
C VAL A 155 3.39 9.70 -7.04
N ASN A 156 3.29 9.32 -8.31
CA ASN A 156 2.02 8.86 -8.88
C ASN A 156 1.84 7.36 -8.54
N PRO A 157 0.73 6.96 -7.90
CA PRO A 157 0.45 5.56 -7.58
C PRO A 157 0.53 4.60 -8.77
N ALA A 158 0.05 5.02 -9.94
CA ALA A 158 0.03 4.22 -11.16
C ALA A 158 1.44 3.87 -11.68
N PHE A 159 2.45 4.67 -11.33
CA PHE A 159 3.84 4.53 -11.78
C PHE A 159 4.80 4.26 -10.62
N SER A 160 4.29 3.88 -9.46
CA SER A 160 5.12 3.55 -8.30
C SER A 160 5.85 2.23 -8.50
N GLU A 161 7.16 2.20 -8.22
CA GLU A 161 7.94 0.96 -8.21
C GLU A 161 7.51 0.09 -7.03
N SER A 162 7.11 -1.15 -7.31
CA SER A 162 6.79 -2.13 -6.28
C SER A 162 8.06 -2.89 -5.86
N SER A 163 8.08 -3.43 -4.64
CA SER A 163 9.12 -4.37 -4.17
C SER A 163 9.08 -5.72 -4.89
N ASN A 164 8.08 -5.95 -5.76
CA ASN A 164 7.97 -7.16 -6.57
C ASN A 164 8.27 -6.84 -8.06
N PRO A 165 9.49 -7.11 -8.56
CA PRO A 165 9.91 -6.73 -9.91
C PRO A 165 9.13 -7.41 -11.05
N ARG A 166 8.19 -8.34 -10.74
CA ARG A 166 7.31 -8.99 -11.72
C ARG A 166 5.90 -8.38 -11.83
N ALA A 167 5.52 -7.46 -10.96
CA ALA A 167 4.21 -6.82 -11.00
C ALA A 167 4.30 -5.38 -10.47
N GLY A 168 4.15 -4.39 -11.35
CA GLY A 168 3.90 -3.02 -10.91
C GLY A 168 2.60 -2.92 -10.11
N THR A 169 2.41 -1.83 -9.37
CA THR A 169 1.17 -1.50 -8.63
C THR A 169 -0.07 -1.37 -9.54
N LEU A 170 0.15 -1.28 -10.86
CA LEU A 170 -0.85 -1.05 -11.89
C LEU A 170 -2.07 -1.99 -11.81
N ARG A 171 -1.87 -3.27 -11.47
CA ARG A 171 -2.96 -4.27 -11.39
C ARG A 171 -3.99 -3.99 -10.29
N TRP A 172 -3.58 -3.28 -9.24
CA TRP A 172 -4.44 -2.84 -8.14
C TRP A 172 -4.91 -1.39 -8.31
N THR A 173 -4.39 -0.68 -9.32
CA THR A 173 -4.66 0.75 -9.51
C THR A 173 -6.06 0.94 -10.10
N ALA A 174 -6.82 1.87 -9.51
CA ALA A 174 -8.16 2.19 -9.96
C ALA A 174 -8.14 2.81 -11.38
N PRO A 175 -9.18 2.58 -12.22
CA PRO A 175 -9.19 3.05 -13.60
C PRO A 175 -8.99 4.56 -13.74
N GLU A 176 -9.63 5.36 -12.89
CA GLU A 176 -9.53 6.82 -12.91
C GLU A 176 -8.10 7.33 -12.64
N LEU A 177 -7.31 6.60 -11.84
CA LEU A 177 -5.90 6.88 -11.62
C LEU A 177 -5.05 6.39 -12.80
N LEU A 178 -5.37 5.19 -13.28
CA LEU A 178 -4.60 4.52 -14.32
C LEU A 178 -4.68 5.27 -15.66
N LEU A 179 -5.88 5.75 -16.01
CA LEU A 179 -6.16 6.51 -17.22
C LEU A 179 -5.80 8.00 -17.09
N GLY A 180 -5.33 8.43 -15.91
CA GLY A 180 -4.87 9.80 -15.66
C GLY A 180 -5.99 10.83 -15.53
N GLU A 181 -7.24 10.41 -15.26
CA GLU A 181 -8.37 11.30 -15.02
C GLU A 181 -8.21 12.06 -13.69
N VAL A 182 -7.64 11.37 -12.69
CA VAL A 182 -7.23 11.96 -11.42
C VAL A 182 -5.75 11.73 -11.17
N SER A 183 -5.08 12.69 -10.55
CA SER A 183 -3.64 12.65 -10.28
C SER A 183 -3.27 12.13 -8.90
N LYS A 184 -4.26 11.92 -8.02
CA LYS A 184 -4.07 11.54 -6.62
C LYS A 184 -5.04 10.45 -6.20
N ALA A 185 -4.54 9.51 -5.40
CA ALA A 185 -5.37 8.49 -4.80
C ALA A 185 -6.48 9.10 -3.93
N THR A 186 -7.62 8.43 -3.92
CA THR A 186 -8.81 8.76 -3.16
C THR A 186 -9.25 7.57 -2.31
N ALA A 187 -10.20 7.79 -1.39
CA ALA A 187 -10.81 6.68 -0.65
C ALA A 187 -11.50 5.69 -1.60
N GLN A 188 -12.08 6.16 -2.71
CA GLN A 188 -12.72 5.34 -3.72
C GLN A 188 -11.71 4.47 -4.47
N SER A 189 -10.56 5.04 -4.84
CA SER A 189 -9.50 4.25 -5.48
C SER A 189 -8.90 3.20 -4.52
N ASP A 190 -8.82 3.51 -3.22
CA ASP A 190 -8.44 2.53 -2.20
C ASP A 190 -9.46 1.38 -2.10
N VAL A 191 -10.76 1.66 -2.22
CA VAL A 191 -11.81 0.61 -2.23
C VAL A 191 -11.68 -0.29 -3.47
N TYR A 192 -11.34 0.27 -4.63
CA TYR A 192 -11.03 -0.54 -5.81
C TYR A 192 -9.80 -1.43 -5.57
N ALA A 193 -8.70 -0.85 -5.07
CA ALA A 193 -7.48 -1.58 -4.76
C ALA A 193 -7.71 -2.68 -3.69
N LEU A 194 -8.59 -2.42 -2.72
CA LEU A 194 -9.05 -3.41 -1.75
C LEU A 194 -9.76 -4.58 -2.43
N GLY A 195 -10.65 -4.33 -3.39
CA GLY A 195 -11.30 -5.38 -4.19
C GLY A 195 -10.28 -6.26 -4.93
N MET A 196 -9.29 -5.63 -5.59
CA MET A 196 -8.21 -6.34 -6.26
C MET A 196 -7.32 -7.14 -5.29
N THR A 197 -7.09 -6.60 -4.10
CA THR A 197 -6.35 -7.28 -3.02
C THR A 197 -7.13 -8.49 -2.50
N MET A 198 -8.44 -8.37 -2.33
CA MET A 198 -9.27 -9.51 -1.93
C MET A 198 -9.27 -10.59 -3.01
N LEU A 199 -9.32 -10.23 -4.29
CA LEU A 199 -9.17 -11.18 -5.39
C LEU A 199 -7.81 -11.89 -5.32
N GLU A 200 -6.74 -11.14 -5.08
CA GLU A 200 -5.39 -11.69 -4.90
C GLU A 200 -5.34 -12.68 -3.73
N VAL A 201 -5.90 -12.31 -2.58
CA VAL A 201 -5.93 -13.16 -1.38
C VAL A 201 -6.76 -14.42 -1.60
N LEU A 202 -7.90 -14.33 -2.28
CA LEU A 202 -8.79 -15.47 -2.49
C LEU A 202 -8.25 -16.45 -3.54
N THR A 203 -7.64 -15.94 -4.62
CA THR A 203 -7.12 -16.77 -5.71
C THR A 203 -5.68 -17.25 -5.45
N GLY A 204 -4.90 -16.47 -4.70
CA GLY A 204 -3.46 -16.68 -4.52
C GLY A 204 -2.62 -16.19 -5.70
N ASP A 205 -3.20 -15.48 -6.66
CA ASP A 205 -2.51 -14.93 -7.83
C ASP A 205 -2.78 -13.43 -7.97
N VAL A 206 -1.92 -12.70 -8.67
CA VAL A 206 -2.12 -11.26 -8.91
C VAL A 206 -3.36 -11.02 -9.78
N PRO A 207 -4.02 -9.84 -9.68
CA PRO A 207 -5.09 -9.51 -10.61
C PRO A 207 -4.62 -9.53 -12.08
N TYR A 208 -5.49 -10.01 -12.98
CA TYR A 208 -5.19 -10.22 -14.40
C TYR A 208 -3.99 -11.16 -14.67
N PRO A 209 -3.93 -12.35 -14.03
CA PRO A 209 -2.74 -13.21 -14.07
C PRO A 209 -2.38 -13.69 -15.50
N GLU A 210 -3.36 -13.74 -16.40
CA GLU A 210 -3.18 -14.09 -17.81
C GLU A 210 -2.45 -12.99 -18.62
N LEU A 211 -2.50 -11.75 -18.18
CA LEU A 211 -1.90 -10.60 -18.88
C LEU A 211 -0.45 -10.42 -18.42
N ARG A 212 0.51 -10.88 -19.23
CA ARG A 212 1.95 -10.87 -18.88
C ARG A 212 2.62 -9.49 -18.79
N GLN A 213 2.05 -8.47 -19.42
CA GLN A 213 2.65 -7.13 -19.50
C GLN A 213 1.66 -6.09 -19.00
N ASP A 214 2.16 -5.11 -18.26
CA ASP A 214 1.33 -4.04 -17.67
C ASP A 214 0.56 -3.23 -18.73
N PHE A 215 1.13 -3.04 -19.92
CA PHE A 215 0.41 -2.42 -21.03
C PHE A 215 -0.84 -3.19 -21.48
N MET A 216 -0.83 -4.53 -21.37
CA MET A 216 -2.02 -5.33 -21.68
C MET A 216 -3.09 -5.16 -20.60
N VAL A 217 -2.69 -5.05 -19.33
CA VAL A 217 -3.60 -4.74 -18.22
C VAL A 217 -4.21 -3.36 -18.43
N TYR A 218 -3.40 -2.35 -18.73
CA TYR A 218 -3.87 -1.00 -19.08
C TYR A 218 -4.94 -1.04 -20.19
N LYS A 219 -4.65 -1.72 -21.31
CA LYS A 219 -5.60 -1.85 -22.42
C LYS A 219 -6.89 -2.56 -22.05
N ALA A 220 -6.81 -3.61 -21.23
CA ALA A 220 -7.99 -4.34 -20.78
C ALA A 220 -8.89 -3.45 -19.91
N VAL A 221 -8.28 -2.68 -18.99
CA VAL A 221 -9.01 -1.72 -18.15
C VAL A 221 -9.63 -0.60 -18.99
N ASP A 222 -8.86 0.02 -19.89
CA ASP A 222 -9.34 1.06 -20.80
C ASP A 222 -10.54 0.60 -21.64
N SER A 223 -10.43 -0.59 -22.25
CA SER A 223 -11.54 -1.17 -23.03
C SER A 223 -12.79 -1.42 -22.18
N ALA A 224 -12.62 -1.93 -20.96
CA ALA A 224 -13.75 -2.21 -20.06
C ALA A 224 -14.48 -0.93 -19.63
N VAL A 225 -13.73 0.15 -19.37
CA VAL A 225 -14.31 1.46 -19.05
C VAL A 225 -15.08 2.04 -20.24
N VAL A 226 -14.52 1.97 -21.45
CA VAL A 226 -15.20 2.40 -22.67
C VAL A 226 -16.50 1.63 -22.89
N ASP A 227 -16.49 0.31 -22.67
CA ASP A 227 -17.69 -0.51 -22.81
C ASP A 227 -18.77 -0.15 -21.78
N LEU A 228 -18.39 0.10 -20.52
CA LEU A 228 -19.32 0.53 -19.47
C LEU A 228 -19.96 1.88 -19.79
N LEU A 229 -19.16 2.88 -20.16
CA LEU A 229 -19.66 4.21 -20.54
C LEU A 229 -20.54 4.14 -21.81
N GLY A 230 -20.16 3.28 -22.76
CA GLY A 230 -20.95 3.00 -23.97
C GLY A 230 -22.29 2.32 -23.69
N GLN A 231 -22.41 1.59 -22.58
CA GLN A 231 -23.68 1.01 -22.11
C GLN A 231 -24.54 2.04 -21.36
N GLU A 232 -23.95 2.92 -20.54
CA GLU A 232 -24.68 4.00 -19.86
C GLU A 232 -25.30 5.00 -20.85
N LEU A 233 -24.59 5.37 -21.92
CA LEU A 233 -25.11 6.23 -22.98
C LEU A 233 -26.25 5.60 -23.79
N LYS A 234 -26.44 4.28 -23.70
CA LYS A 234 -27.54 3.54 -24.35
C LYS A 234 -28.75 3.34 -23.44
N GLN A 235 -28.69 3.72 -22.17
CA GLN A 235 -29.89 3.70 -21.32
C GLN A 235 -30.81 4.87 -21.70
N PRO A 236 -32.05 4.62 -22.14
CA PRO A 236 -32.97 5.70 -22.48
C PRO A 236 -33.25 6.55 -21.24
N THR A 237 -33.04 7.86 -21.34
CA THR A 237 -33.52 8.83 -20.35
C THR A 237 -35.03 8.65 -20.22
N ILE A 238 -35.47 8.14 -19.07
CA ILE A 238 -36.90 8.06 -18.74
C ILE A 238 -37.40 9.50 -18.64
N SER A 239 -38.05 9.99 -19.70
CA SER A 239 -38.74 11.26 -19.70
C SER A 239 -40.00 11.11 -18.85
N TRP A 240 -39.97 11.68 -17.65
CA TRP A 240 -41.19 11.89 -16.88
C TRP A 240 -42.00 13.00 -17.53
N THR A 241 -42.82 12.68 -18.53
CA THR A 241 -43.91 13.56 -18.94
C THR A 241 -44.94 13.56 -17.82
N ARG A 242 -45.00 14.68 -17.09
CA ARG A 242 -46.08 14.99 -16.13
C ARG A 242 -47.42 14.97 -16.85
N ALA A 243 -48.37 14.20 -16.30
CA ALA A 243 -49.80 14.30 -16.59
C ALA A 243 -50.41 15.49 -15.83
#